data_AF-A0A5J4PIB1-F1
#
_entry.id   AF-A0A5J4PIB1-F1
#
_cell.length_a   1.000
_cell.length_b   1.000
_cell.length_c   1.000
_cell.angle_alpha   90.00
_cell.angle_beta   90.00
_cell.angle_gamma   90.00
#
_symmetry.space_group_name_H-M   'P 1'
#
loop_
_entity.id
_entity.type
_entity.pdbx_description
1 polymer ?
#
loop_
_entity_poly.entity_id
_entity_poly.type
_entity_poly.pdbx_seq_one_letter_code
_entity_poly.pdbx_strand_id
1 'polypeptide(L)'
;EAQKHLKSSNEEDQSGQTSNQSPERPVYAPIWIAGSEDPGIDPTLSFIGRLSLLRQYFESKRPPEPIVWQQKPRMKCKVRRKHILEDSFSAFMKTDPEKLKLRLNVLFYGEDAVDYGGISREWFTLILPEITNPNYALFKGGGDVD
;
A
#
# COMPACT_ATOMS: atom_id res chain seq x y z
N GLU A 1 -26.22 68.56 -17.88
CA GLU A 1 -25.64 69.18 -16.67
C GLU A 1 -25.01 68.08 -15.84
N ALA A 2 -23.69 67.90 -15.85
CA ALA A 2 -22.66 68.71 -15.19
C ALA A 2 -22.68 68.55 -13.65
N GLN A 3 -21.76 67.69 -13.17
CA GLN A 3 -20.83 67.86 -12.04
C GLN A 3 -21.43 68.17 -10.64
N LYS A 4 -20.99 67.62 -9.50
CA LYS A 4 -19.62 67.52 -8.93
C LYS A 4 -19.85 67.09 -7.45
N HIS A 5 -19.19 66.10 -6.85
CA HIS A 5 -17.87 66.21 -6.19
C HIS A 5 -17.50 64.77 -5.71
N LEU A 6 -16.38 64.15 -6.12
CA LEU A 6 -14.96 64.36 -5.75
C LEU A 6 -14.59 63.61 -4.43
N LYS A 7 -13.97 62.40 -4.53
CA LYS A 7 -12.51 62.08 -4.51
C LYS A 7 -12.03 61.84 -3.06
N SER A 8 -11.29 60.80 -2.69
CA SER A 8 -9.96 60.33 -3.13
C SER A 8 -9.70 59.01 -2.37
N SER A 9 -9.36 57.88 -2.98
CA SER A 9 -8.05 57.42 -3.49
C SER A 9 -6.99 57.11 -2.42
N ASN A 10 -6.32 55.96 -2.66
CA ASN A 10 -5.01 55.47 -2.19
C ASN A 10 -5.01 54.70 -0.87
N GLU A 11 -4.19 53.68 -0.65
CA GLU A 11 -3.31 52.81 -1.46
C GLU A 11 -2.95 51.65 -0.50
N GLU A 12 -2.40 50.60 -1.08
CA GLU A 12 -1.89 49.37 -0.47
C GLU A 12 -1.13 49.58 0.86
N ASP A 13 -1.35 48.67 1.81
CA ASP A 13 -0.20 48.13 2.54
C ASP A 13 -0.41 46.67 2.97
N GLN A 14 0.62 45.88 2.69
CA GLN A 14 0.69 44.45 2.88
C GLN A 14 0.92 44.12 4.36
N SER A 15 0.17 43.18 4.93
CA SER A 15 0.73 42.31 5.96
C SER A 15 0.07 40.93 5.88
N GLY A 16 0.88 39.95 5.48
CA GLY A 16 0.46 38.59 5.25
C GLY A 16 0.13 37.85 6.54
N GLN A 17 -0.99 37.14 6.51
CA GLN A 17 -1.19 35.94 7.29
C GLN A 17 -1.51 34.81 6.31
N THR A 18 -0.47 34.28 5.66
CA THR A 18 -0.55 32.94 5.10
C THR A 18 -0.50 31.98 6.28
N SER A 19 -1.67 31.52 6.72
CA SER A 19 -1.75 30.31 7.53
C SER A 19 -1.01 29.22 6.77
N ASN A 20 0.13 28.77 7.29
CA ASN A 20 0.82 27.57 6.83
C ASN A 20 -0.12 26.38 7.04
N GLN A 21 -1.04 26.17 6.10
CA GLN A 21 -1.67 24.88 5.91
C GLN A 21 -0.54 23.95 5.47
N SER A 22 -0.13 23.08 6.39
CA SER A 22 0.69 21.94 6.07
C SER A 22 0.08 21.24 4.84
N PRO A 23 0.88 20.80 3.85
CA PRO A 23 0.35 20.14 2.68
C PRO A 23 -0.51 18.96 3.15
N GLU A 24 -1.80 18.99 2.80
CA GLU A 24 -2.74 17.95 3.21
C GLU A 24 -2.18 16.60 2.81
N ARG A 25 -2.13 15.69 3.79
CA ARG A 25 -1.59 14.35 3.59
C ARG A 25 -2.36 13.68 2.45
N PRO A 26 -1.67 13.00 1.51
CA PRO A 26 -2.36 12.32 0.41
C PRO A 26 -3.36 11.30 0.98
N VAL A 27 -4.61 11.42 0.54
CA VAL A 27 -5.79 10.63 0.97
C VAL A 27 -5.58 9.11 0.82
N TYR A 28 -4.57 8.70 0.04
CA TYR A 28 -4.22 7.30 -0.22
C TYR A 28 -3.24 6.67 0.77
N ALA A 29 -2.88 7.33 1.88
CA ALA A 29 -2.10 6.67 2.93
C ALA A 29 -2.97 5.58 3.60
N PRO A 30 -2.61 4.29 3.51
CA PRO A 30 -3.44 3.23 4.09
C PRO A 30 -3.52 3.37 5.62
N ILE A 31 -4.71 3.16 6.16
CA ILE A 31 -5.11 3.45 7.56
C ILE A 31 -4.21 2.77 8.62
N TRP A 32 -3.54 1.65 8.30
CA TRP A 32 -2.57 1.02 9.22
C TRP A 32 -1.26 1.81 9.40
N ILE A 33 -1.06 2.91 8.66
CA ILE A 33 0.02 3.90 8.89
C ILE A 33 -0.43 4.98 9.89
N ALA A 34 -1.73 5.14 10.15
CA ALA A 34 -2.28 6.27 10.88
C ALA A 34 -2.08 6.23 12.41
N GLY A 35 -1.36 5.23 12.96
CA GLY A 35 -1.17 5.06 14.41
C GLY A 35 0.21 4.58 14.86
N SER A 36 1.13 4.27 13.93
CA SER A 36 2.54 4.09 14.26
C SER A 36 3.24 5.43 14.15
N GLU A 37 4.10 5.77 15.11
CA GLU A 37 5.10 6.83 14.97
C GLU A 37 5.71 6.70 13.57
N ASP A 38 5.33 7.61 12.67
CA ASP A 38 5.71 7.54 11.26
C ASP A 38 7.24 7.51 11.24
N PRO A 39 7.90 6.51 10.62
CA PRO A 39 9.33 6.59 10.35
C PRO A 39 9.49 7.66 9.27
N GLY A 40 9.35 8.93 9.66
CA GLY A 40 9.06 10.10 8.83
C GLY A 40 9.66 9.95 7.45
N ILE A 41 8.84 9.47 6.51
CA ILE A 41 9.30 9.24 5.15
C ILE A 41 9.41 10.62 4.52
N ASP A 42 10.61 11.18 4.56
CA ASP A 42 10.91 12.48 3.99
C ASP A 42 10.50 12.48 2.49
N PRO A 43 9.48 13.28 2.12
CA PRO A 43 8.96 13.30 0.76
C PRO A 43 9.94 13.88 -0.25
N THR A 44 11.01 14.54 0.22
CA THR A 44 12.08 15.08 -0.62
C THR A 44 13.07 14.00 -1.07
N LEU A 45 13.08 12.83 -0.42
CA LEU A 45 13.92 11.71 -0.83
C LEU A 45 13.46 11.13 -2.18
N SER A 46 14.44 10.81 -3.02
CA SER A 46 14.20 10.11 -4.29
C SER A 46 13.44 8.80 -4.06
N PHE A 47 12.76 8.30 -5.09
CA PHE A 47 12.06 7.01 -5.02
C PHE A 47 12.97 5.89 -4.51
N ILE A 48 14.22 5.84 -4.99
CA ILE A 48 15.21 4.86 -4.57
C ILE A 48 15.61 5.05 -3.10
N GLY A 49 15.75 6.30 -2.65
CA GLY A 49 16.01 6.62 -1.24
C GLY A 49 14.90 6.11 -0.31
N ARG A 50 13.64 6.40 -0.65
CA ARG A 50 12.46 5.92 0.11
C ARG A 50 12.34 4.40 0.07
N LEU A 51 12.60 3.77 -1.07
CA LEU A 51 12.61 2.31 -1.19
C LEU A 51 13.70 1.65 -0.33
N SER A 52 14.87 2.27 -0.21
CA SER A 52 15.95 1.80 0.66
C SER A 52 15.53 1.80 2.13
N LEU A 53 14.92 2.90 2.59
CA LEU A 53 14.39 3.03 3.95
C LEU A 53 13.31 1.97 4.24
N LEU A 54 12.39 1.76 3.29
CA LEU A 54 11.35 0.75 3.42
C LEU A 54 11.94 -0.66 3.56
N ARG A 55 12.96 -1.00 2.75
CA ARG A 55 13.66 -2.29 2.84
C ARG A 55 14.34 -2.47 4.19
N GLN A 56 15.04 -1.45 4.67
CA GLN A 56 15.69 -1.46 5.98
C GLN A 56 14.67 -1.66 7.11
N TYR A 57 13.52 -0.99 7.03
CA TYR A 57 12.44 -1.16 8.01
C TYR A 57 11.95 -2.61 8.04
N PHE A 58 11.60 -3.20 6.88
CA PHE A 58 11.15 -4.58 6.83
C PHE A 58 12.23 -5.60 7.24
N GLU A 59 13.50 -5.31 6.97
CA GLU A 59 14.63 -6.11 7.45
C GLU A 59 14.67 -6.13 8.98
N SER A 60 14.52 -4.96 9.62
CA SER A 60 14.53 -4.83 11.08
C SER A 60 13.37 -5.54 11.78
N LYS A 61 12.25 -5.73 11.07
CA LYS A 61 11.04 -6.39 11.58
C LYS A 61 10.97 -7.88 11.20
N ARG A 62 11.94 -8.40 10.45
CA ARG A 62 11.93 -9.81 10.04
C ARG A 62 12.18 -10.71 11.25
N PRO A 63 11.41 -11.81 11.41
CA PRO A 63 11.70 -12.79 12.44
C PRO A 63 13.10 -13.41 12.22
N PRO A 64 13.80 -13.82 13.30
CA PRO A 64 15.13 -14.42 13.19
C PRO A 64 15.10 -15.65 12.27
N GLU A 65 16.08 -15.75 11.37
CA GLU A 65 16.19 -16.90 10.49
C GLU A 65 16.48 -18.18 11.30
N PRO A 66 15.83 -19.31 11.02
CA PRO A 66 16.19 -20.56 11.66
C PRO A 66 17.59 -21.01 11.22
N ILE A 67 18.29 -21.64 12.15
CA ILE A 67 19.69 -22.11 12.01
C ILE A 67 19.84 -23.12 10.85
N VAL A 68 18.75 -23.81 10.47
CA VAL A 68 18.76 -24.83 9.42
C VAL A 68 18.06 -24.32 8.16
N TRP A 69 18.82 -24.19 7.06
CA TRP A 69 18.32 -23.72 5.74
C TRP A 69 17.12 -24.51 5.21
N GLN A 70 17.02 -25.80 5.55
CA GLN A 70 15.92 -26.69 5.15
C GLN A 70 14.59 -26.42 5.88
N GLN A 71 14.60 -25.59 6.94
CA GLN A 71 13.42 -25.30 7.75
C GLN A 71 13.07 -23.81 7.80
N LYS A 72 13.41 -23.00 6.78
CA LYS A 72 12.93 -21.61 6.75
C LYS A 72 11.40 -21.59 6.87
N PRO A 73 10.81 -21.03 7.95
CA PRO A 73 9.37 -21.02 8.12
C PRO A 73 8.77 -20.21 6.98
N ARG A 74 7.71 -20.78 6.38
CA ARG A 74 7.02 -20.23 5.22
C ARG A 74 5.53 -20.14 5.50
N MET A 75 4.91 -19.08 5.01
CA MET A 75 3.48 -18.92 4.99
C MET A 75 2.92 -19.77 3.85
N LYS A 76 2.34 -20.93 4.17
CA LYS A 76 1.81 -21.84 3.14
C LYS A 76 0.43 -21.38 2.69
N CYS A 77 0.25 -21.21 1.39
CA CYS A 77 -1.02 -20.87 0.76
C CYS A 77 -1.36 -21.94 -0.29
N LYS A 78 -2.31 -22.84 0.03
CA LYS A 78 -2.76 -23.89 -0.91
C LYS A 78 -4.04 -23.42 -1.57
N VAL A 79 -4.04 -23.32 -2.90
CA VAL A 79 -5.13 -22.68 -3.64
C VAL A 79 -5.46 -23.42 -4.93
N ARG A 80 -6.73 -23.44 -5.32
CA ARG A 80 -7.17 -23.90 -6.64
C ARG A 80 -7.19 -22.71 -7.58
N ARG A 81 -6.65 -22.84 -8.79
CA ARG A 81 -6.63 -21.74 -9.78
C ARG A 81 -8.00 -21.10 -10.01
N LYS A 82 -9.06 -21.93 -10.08
CA LYS A 82 -10.44 -21.46 -10.31
C LYS A 82 -11.08 -20.73 -9.12
N HIS A 83 -10.54 -20.91 -7.91
CA HIS A 83 -11.09 -20.35 -6.65
C HIS A 83 -9.97 -19.64 -5.89
N ILE A 84 -9.09 -18.96 -6.65
CA ILE A 84 -7.85 -18.41 -6.12
C ILE A 84 -8.13 -17.33 -5.08
N LEU A 85 -9.19 -16.55 -5.26
CA LEU A 85 -9.58 -15.49 -4.32
C LEU A 85 -10.06 -16.06 -3.00
N GLU A 86 -11.04 -16.96 -3.02
CA GLU A 86 -11.64 -17.52 -1.81
C GLU A 86 -10.66 -18.39 -1.04
N ASP A 87 -9.89 -19.24 -1.74
CA ASP A 87 -8.90 -20.11 -1.11
C ASP A 87 -7.77 -19.28 -0.49
N SER A 88 -7.30 -18.22 -1.18
CA SER A 88 -6.30 -17.30 -0.63
C SER A 88 -6.86 -16.58 0.58
N PHE A 89 -8.03 -15.96 0.47
CA PHE A 89 -8.65 -15.23 1.58
C PHE A 89 -8.78 -16.13 2.83
N SER A 90 -9.31 -17.34 2.66
CA SER A 90 -9.42 -18.33 3.73
C SER A 90 -8.05 -18.69 4.33
N ALA A 91 -7.01 -18.89 3.51
CA ALA A 91 -5.68 -19.23 3.98
C ALA A 91 -5.05 -18.09 4.80
N PHE A 92 -5.15 -16.84 4.32
CA PHE A 92 -4.59 -15.68 5.01
C PHE A 92 -5.35 -15.36 6.30
N MET A 93 -6.68 -15.41 6.29
CA MET A 93 -7.50 -15.11 7.48
C MET A 93 -7.34 -16.14 8.61
N LYS A 94 -6.95 -17.38 8.28
CA LYS A 94 -6.66 -18.43 9.27
C LYS A 94 -5.21 -18.40 9.77
N THR A 95 -4.36 -17.57 9.16
CA THR A 95 -2.95 -17.52 9.48
C THR A 95 -2.69 -16.48 10.58
N ASP A 96 -1.87 -16.87 11.55
CA ASP A 96 -1.42 -15.97 12.61
C ASP A 96 -0.70 -14.74 12.02
N PRO A 97 -0.95 -13.51 12.51
CA PRO A 97 -0.31 -12.29 12.00
C PRO A 97 1.22 -12.32 11.96
N GLU A 98 1.89 -13.00 12.90
CA GLU A 98 3.35 -13.15 12.89
C GLU A 98 3.82 -14.06 11.75
N LYS A 99 3.00 -15.05 11.37
CA LYS A 99 3.29 -15.94 10.24
C LYS A 99 3.07 -15.27 8.89
N LEU A 100 2.28 -14.19 8.80
CA LEU A 100 2.11 -13.41 7.57
C LEU A 100 3.39 -12.68 7.16
N LYS A 101 4.32 -12.44 8.09
CA LYS A 101 5.65 -11.83 7.82
C LYS A 101 6.64 -12.83 7.19
N LEU A 102 6.31 -14.12 7.18
CA LEU A 102 7.15 -15.15 6.59
C LEU A 102 7.08 -15.11 5.06
N ARG A 103 8.07 -15.73 4.41
CA ARG A 103 8.02 -15.87 2.95
C ARG A 103 6.79 -16.69 2.54
N LEU A 104 5.99 -16.13 1.64
CA LEU A 104 4.88 -16.81 1.00
C LEU A 104 5.39 -18.02 0.22
N ASN A 105 4.65 -19.12 0.33
CA ASN A 105 4.86 -20.36 -0.40
C ASN A 105 3.52 -20.83 -0.94
N VAL A 106 3.29 -20.57 -2.23
CA VAL A 106 2.02 -20.90 -2.88
C VAL A 106 2.10 -22.31 -3.46
N LEU A 107 1.05 -23.10 -3.28
CA LEU A 107 0.91 -24.42 -3.90
C LEU A 107 -0.44 -24.49 -4.60
N PHE A 108 -0.43 -24.77 -5.91
CA PHE A 108 -1.64 -25.05 -6.66
C PHE A 108 -2.04 -26.52 -6.49
N TYR A 109 -3.34 -26.78 -6.30
CA TYR A 109 -3.85 -28.14 -6.18
C TYR A 109 -3.61 -28.95 -7.47
N GLY A 110 -3.02 -30.14 -7.33
CA GLY A 110 -2.74 -31.03 -8.46
C GLY A 110 -1.49 -30.66 -9.27
N GLU A 111 -0.68 -29.70 -8.79
CA GLU A 111 0.55 -29.28 -9.43
C GLU A 111 1.75 -29.59 -8.55
N ASP A 112 2.64 -30.46 -9.04
CA ASP A 112 3.90 -30.83 -8.37
C ASP A 112 4.98 -29.75 -8.54
N ALA A 113 4.60 -28.48 -8.34
CA ALA A 113 5.51 -27.36 -8.47
C ALA A 113 6.27 -27.12 -7.15
N VAL A 114 7.59 -27.22 -7.21
CA VAL A 114 8.48 -26.72 -6.16
C VAL A 114 8.60 -25.20 -6.34
N ASP A 115 8.17 -24.41 -5.34
CA ASP A 115 8.19 -22.95 -5.44
C ASP A 115 9.64 -22.40 -5.40
N TYR A 116 10.26 -22.32 -6.58
CA TYR A 116 11.49 -21.56 -6.83
C TYR A 116 11.23 -20.06 -7.04
N GLY A 117 10.04 -19.56 -6.66
CA GLY A 117 9.62 -18.17 -6.78
C GLY A 117 8.80 -17.86 -8.04
N GLY A 118 8.70 -18.79 -8.99
CA GLY A 118 7.83 -18.65 -10.17
C GLY A 118 6.36 -18.70 -9.81
N ILE A 119 5.97 -19.69 -8.98
CA ILE A 119 4.57 -19.91 -8.58
C ILE A 119 4.05 -18.76 -7.73
N SER A 120 4.85 -18.27 -6.77
CA SER A 120 4.48 -17.09 -6.00
C SER A 120 4.25 -15.85 -6.89
N ARG A 121 5.04 -15.65 -7.95
CA ARG A 121 4.82 -14.55 -8.91
C ARG A 121 3.54 -14.73 -9.72
N GLU A 122 3.31 -15.94 -10.22
CA GLU A 122 2.07 -16.28 -10.93
C GLU A 122 0.84 -16.00 -10.07
N TRP A 123 0.87 -16.40 -8.79
CA TRP A 123 -0.21 -16.13 -7.84
C TRP A 123 -0.53 -14.64 -7.72
N PHE A 124 0.47 -13.76 -7.59
CA PHE A 124 0.24 -12.31 -7.54
C PHE A 124 -0.41 -11.78 -8.82
N THR A 125 -0.03 -12.30 -9.98
CA THR A 125 -0.62 -11.93 -11.26
C THR A 125 -2.07 -12.40 -11.37
N LEU A 126 -2.41 -13.58 -10.84
CA LEU A 126 -3.75 -14.16 -10.91
C LEU A 126 -4.73 -13.59 -9.88
N ILE A 127 -4.27 -13.27 -8.67
CA ILE A 127 -5.13 -12.78 -7.60
C ILE A 127 -5.61 -11.35 -7.84
N LEU A 128 -4.77 -10.50 -8.47
CA LEU A 128 -5.06 -9.09 -8.62
C LEU A 128 -6.32 -8.83 -9.47
N PRO A 129 -6.50 -9.43 -10.67
CA PRO A 129 -7.74 -9.31 -11.44
C PRO A 129 -8.97 -9.81 -10.69
N GLU A 130 -8.83 -10.88 -9.90
CA GLU A 130 -9.93 -11.43 -9.10
C GLU A 130 -10.34 -10.48 -7.97
N ILE A 131 -9.39 -9.88 -7.25
CA ILE A 131 -9.69 -8.89 -6.19
C ILE A 131 -10.42 -7.68 -6.78
N THR A 132 -10.01 -7.22 -7.96
CA THR A 132 -10.62 -6.08 -8.64
C THR A 132 -11.82 -6.46 -9.52
N ASN A 133 -12.28 -7.71 -9.48
CA ASN A 133 -13.40 -8.15 -10.29
C ASN A 133 -14.69 -7.46 -9.80
N PRO A 134 -15.39 -6.69 -10.66
CA PRO A 134 -16.55 -5.90 -10.26
C PRO A 134 -17.70 -6.78 -9.76
N ASN A 135 -17.74 -8.07 -10.12
CA ASN A 135 -18.75 -9.01 -9.66
C ASN A 135 -18.70 -9.26 -8.15
N TYR A 136 -17.55 -9.07 -7.50
CA TYR A 136 -17.44 -9.20 -6.04
C TYR A 136 -17.76 -7.89 -5.29
N ALA A 137 -17.97 -6.78 -6.00
CA ALA A 137 -18.28 -5.47 -5.44
C ALA A 137 -17.28 -4.97 -4.36
N LEU A 138 -16.03 -5.46 -4.38
CA LEU A 138 -15.00 -5.08 -3.42
C LEU A 138 -14.35 -3.73 -3.74
N PHE A 139 -14.21 -3.43 -5.04
CA PHE A 139 -13.59 -2.20 -5.53
C PHE A 139 -14.44 -1.60 -6.64
N LYS A 140 -14.39 -0.27 -6.76
CA LYS A 140 -14.94 0.47 -7.89
C LYS A 140 -13.78 1.18 -8.60
N GLY A 141 -13.78 1.17 -9.92
CA GLY A 141 -12.88 2.05 -10.68
C GLY A 141 -13.14 3.49 -10.26
N GLY A 142 -12.07 4.26 -10.01
CA GLY A 142 -12.16 5.71 -9.88
C GLY A 142 -12.56 6.26 -11.24
N GLY A 143 -13.85 6.24 -11.55
CA GLY A 143 -14.39 6.93 -12.70
C GLY A 143 -14.28 8.42 -12.39
N ASP A 144 -13.63 9.15 -13.30
CA ASP A 144 -13.80 10.59 -13.38
C ASP A 144 -15.30 10.84 -13.44
N VAL A 145 -15.81 11.51 -12.42
CA VAL A 145 -17.19 11.96 -12.39
C VAL A 145 -17.22 13.14 -13.36
N ASP A 146 -17.62 12.88 -14.61
CA ASP A 146 -17.90 13.94 -15.59
C ASP A 146 -18.92 14.95 -15.02
#